data_AF-A0A383ARH2-F1
#
_entry.id   AF-A0A383ARH2-F1
#
_cell.length_a   1.000
_cell.length_b   1.000
_cell.length_c   1.000
_cell.angle_alpha   90.00
_cell.angle_beta   90.00
_cell.angle_gamma   90.00
#
_symmetry.space_group_name_H-M   'P 1'
#
loop_
_entity.id
_entity.type
_entity.pdbx_description
1 polymer ?
#
loop_
_entity_poly.entity_id
_entity_poly.type
_entity_poly.pdbx_seq_one_letter_code
_entity_poly.pdbx_strand_id
1 'polypeptide(L)'
;MGWNWVIYYVKIGAGFGGFLILFGAALYAGQEDPLFESIESYLYKYRQLIEEEDVTIQSGIIRLELDGRRTNIKSQLLLGFFSVGRAIQKSSYPFREVQIIIYYEIKESQQLAVTAGVEKVLKLAQGRLGSEQFFNEIGY
;
A
#
# COMPACT_ATOMS: atom_id res chain seq x y z
N MET A 1 -62.82 37.63 20.01
CA MET A 1 -61.54 37.04 20.47
C MET A 1 -61.06 36.07 19.40
N GLY A 2 -60.33 36.58 18.40
CA GLY A 2 -59.76 35.76 17.32
C GLY A 2 -58.34 35.35 17.69
N TRP A 3 -58.06 34.05 17.68
CA TRP A 3 -56.73 33.51 17.95
C TRP A 3 -55.84 33.75 16.72
N ASN A 4 -54.81 34.57 16.88
CA ASN A 4 -53.75 34.75 15.89
C ASN A 4 -52.76 33.58 16.00
N TRP A 5 -52.71 32.72 14.98
CA TRP A 5 -51.67 31.71 14.85
C TRP A 5 -50.47 32.34 14.11
N VAL A 6 -49.40 32.60 14.83
CA VAL A 6 -48.11 32.97 14.23
C VAL A 6 -47.42 31.67 13.79
N ILE A 7 -47.32 31.46 12.48
CA ILE A 7 -46.56 30.35 11.90
C ILE A 7 -45.08 30.78 11.89
N TYR A 8 -44.27 30.16 12.74
CA TYR A 8 -42.82 30.31 12.66
C TYR A 8 -42.30 29.52 11.46
N TYR A 9 -41.93 30.22 10.38
CA TYR A 9 -41.06 29.65 9.36
C TYR A 9 -39.66 29.50 9.96
N VAL A 10 -39.34 28.32 10.46
CA VAL A 10 -37.95 27.94 10.74
C VAL A 10 -37.27 27.75 9.39
N LYS A 11 -36.47 28.73 9.00
CA LYS A 11 -35.56 28.62 7.85
C LYS A 11 -34.43 27.68 8.27
N ILE A 12 -34.57 26.38 8.01
CA ILE A 12 -33.46 25.42 8.14
C ILE A 12 -32.49 25.71 6.99
N GLY A 13 -31.61 26.69 7.20
CA GLY A 13 -30.43 26.92 6.39
C GLY A 13 -29.32 26.00 6.89
N ALA A 14 -28.63 25.33 5.95
CA ALA A 14 -27.57 24.33 6.14
C ALA A 14 -28.07 22.92 6.50
N GLY A 15 -28.61 22.19 5.51
CA GLY A 15 -29.09 20.83 5.75
C GLY A 15 -29.05 19.88 4.56
N PHE A 16 -28.19 20.08 3.56
CA PHE A 16 -27.95 19.07 2.51
C PHE A 16 -26.53 19.15 1.92
N GLY A 17 -25.95 20.34 1.80
CA GLY A 17 -24.59 20.52 1.25
C GLY A 17 -23.48 19.97 2.14
N GLY A 18 -23.57 20.13 3.47
CA GLY A 18 -22.56 19.61 4.41
C GLY A 18 -22.56 18.08 4.50
N PHE A 19 -23.73 17.44 4.41
CA PHE A 19 -23.84 15.98 4.38
C PHE A 19 -23.25 15.42 3.07
N LEU A 20 -23.47 16.07 1.93
CA LEU A 20 -22.85 15.69 0.66
C LEU A 20 -21.33 15.87 0.64
N ILE A 21 -20.76 16.85 1.35
CA ILE A 21 -19.31 17.03 1.44
C ILE A 21 -18.68 15.97 2.33
N LEU A 22 -19.28 15.67 3.49
CA LEU A 22 -18.80 14.58 4.37
C LEU A 22 -18.96 13.21 3.71
N PHE A 23 -20.07 12.98 3.00
CA PHE A 23 -20.29 11.74 2.25
C PHE A 23 -19.38 11.66 1.01
N GLY A 24 -19.12 12.78 0.33
CA GLY A 24 -18.18 12.85 -0.79
C GLY A 24 -16.72 12.62 -0.36
N ALA A 25 -16.31 13.15 0.79
CA ALA A 25 -15.00 12.87 1.38
C ALA A 25 -14.87 11.41 1.83
N ALA A 26 -15.94 10.81 2.38
CA ALA A 26 -15.97 9.38 2.71
C ALA A 26 -15.93 8.48 1.46
N LEU A 27 -16.55 8.89 0.36
CA LEU A 27 -16.50 8.16 -0.92
C LEU A 27 -15.13 8.30 -1.61
N TYR A 28 -14.45 9.44 -1.47
CA TYR A 28 -13.09 9.64 -1.98
C TYR A 28 -12.03 8.95 -1.10
N ALA A 29 -12.23 8.90 0.21
CA ALA A 29 -11.37 8.14 1.13
C ALA A 29 -11.53 6.62 0.97
N GLY A 30 -12.61 6.15 0.36
CA GLY A 30 -12.83 4.74 0.01
C GLY A 30 -12.39 4.36 -1.40
N GLN A 31 -11.71 5.26 -2.13
CA GLN A 31 -11.07 4.93 -3.40
C GLN A 31 -9.66 4.41 -3.09
N GLU A 32 -9.62 3.26 -2.44
CA GLU A 32 -8.40 2.53 -2.08
C GLU A 32 -7.51 2.33 -3.33
N ASP A 33 -6.21 2.54 -3.19
CA ASP A 33 -5.25 2.34 -4.29
C ASP A 33 -5.24 0.84 -4.64
N PRO A 34 -5.66 0.43 -5.86
CA PRO A 34 -5.74 -0.98 -6.24
C PRO A 34 -4.40 -1.70 -6.13
N LEU A 35 -3.30 -0.94 -6.17
CA LEU A 35 -1.96 -1.45 -5.99
C LEU A 35 -1.66 -1.75 -4.52
N PHE A 36 -1.99 -0.83 -3.61
CA PHE A 36 -1.85 -1.03 -2.17
C PHE A 36 -2.67 -2.24 -1.72
N GLU A 37 -3.97 -2.29 -2.05
CA GLU A 37 -4.85 -3.42 -1.70
C GLU A 37 -4.27 -4.76 -2.17
N SER A 38 -3.72 -4.80 -3.39
CA SER A 38 -3.14 -6.03 -3.93
C SER A 38 -1.87 -6.45 -3.18
N ILE A 39 -1.07 -5.51 -2.68
CA ILE A 39 0.12 -5.80 -1.88
C ILE A 39 -0.31 -6.25 -0.49
N GLU A 40 -1.16 -5.47 0.18
CA GLU A 40 -1.67 -5.74 1.53
C GLU A 40 -2.37 -7.10 1.59
N SER A 41 -3.30 -7.37 0.66
CA SER A 41 -4.01 -8.66 0.57
C SER A 41 -3.07 -9.85 0.43
N TYR A 42 -1.94 -9.68 -0.25
CA TYR A 42 -0.94 -10.73 -0.38
C TYR A 42 -0.16 -10.92 0.92
N LEU A 43 0.32 -9.82 1.52
CA LEU A 43 1.10 -9.82 2.76
C LEU A 43 0.29 -10.32 3.97
N TYR A 44 -0.99 -9.98 4.04
CA TYR A 44 -1.90 -10.41 5.09
C TYR A 44 -1.98 -11.94 5.22
N LYS A 45 -1.91 -12.67 4.09
CA LYS A 45 -1.87 -14.15 4.08
C LYS A 45 -0.68 -14.73 4.82
N TYR A 46 0.40 -13.95 4.95
CA TYR A 46 1.63 -14.29 5.64
C TYR A 46 1.75 -13.59 7.00
N ARG A 47 0.64 -13.03 7.51
CA ARG A 47 0.57 -12.28 8.79
C ARG A 47 1.52 -11.10 8.83
N GLN A 48 1.75 -10.47 7.68
CA GLN A 48 2.42 -9.19 7.58
C GLN A 48 1.34 -8.13 7.45
N LEU A 49 1.36 -7.17 8.36
CA LEU A 49 0.49 -5.99 8.34
C LEU A 49 1.32 -4.83 7.83
N ILE A 50 0.71 -4.02 6.99
CA ILE A 50 1.27 -2.78 6.45
C ILE A 50 0.16 -1.72 6.44
N GLU A 51 0.55 -0.46 6.49
CA GLU A 51 -0.32 0.69 6.34
C GLU A 51 -0.06 1.37 4.98
N GLU A 52 -0.96 2.25 4.53
CA GLU A 52 -0.78 2.95 3.25
C GLU A 52 0.55 3.71 3.16
N GLU A 53 1.02 4.25 4.29
CA GLU A 53 2.30 4.97 4.38
C GLU A 53 3.53 4.09 4.17
N ASP A 54 3.42 2.78 4.38
CA ASP A 54 4.49 1.81 4.13
C ASP A 54 4.70 1.56 2.63
N VAL A 55 3.78 2.02 1.77
CA VAL A 55 3.87 1.91 0.31
C VAL A 55 3.98 3.28 -0.32
N THR A 56 5.15 3.58 -0.89
CA THR A 56 5.38 4.86 -1.55
C THR A 56 5.81 4.68 -3.00
N ILE A 57 5.33 5.56 -3.87
CA ILE A 57 5.70 5.57 -5.29
C ILE A 57 6.34 6.92 -5.60
N GLN A 58 7.63 6.92 -5.93
CA GLN A 58 8.37 8.12 -6.26
C GLN A 58 9.27 7.88 -7.47
N SER A 59 9.15 8.75 -8.48
CA SER A 59 10.02 8.69 -9.67
C SER A 59 10.07 7.31 -10.32
N GLY A 60 8.95 6.58 -10.41
CA GLY A 60 8.92 5.24 -10.98
C GLY A 60 9.54 4.15 -10.09
N ILE A 61 9.89 4.46 -8.84
CA ILE A 61 10.32 3.49 -7.83
C ILE A 61 9.15 3.26 -6.90
N ILE A 62 8.73 1.99 -6.76
CA ILE A 62 7.83 1.60 -5.68
C ILE A 62 8.66 1.10 -4.50
N ARG A 63 8.39 1.65 -3.33
CA ARG A 63 9.02 1.28 -2.07
C ARG A 63 7.96 0.66 -1.18
N LEU A 64 8.32 -0.47 -0.58
CA LEU A 64 7.52 -1.19 0.41
C LEU A 64 8.36 -1.33 1.68
N GLU A 65 7.83 -0.85 2.80
CA GLU A 65 8.40 -0.97 4.13
C GLU A 65 7.77 -2.16 4.86
N LEU A 66 8.59 -2.95 5.56
CA LEU A 66 8.17 -4.18 6.24
C LEU A 66 8.87 -4.29 7.60
N ASP A 67 8.14 -4.81 8.57
CA ASP A 67 8.73 -5.24 9.82
C ASP A 67 9.22 -6.69 9.75
N GLY A 68 10.41 -6.93 10.28
CA GLY A 68 11.08 -8.22 10.20
C GLY A 68 11.83 -8.62 11.45
N ARG A 69 12.28 -9.88 11.45
CA ARG A 69 13.25 -10.41 12.42
C ARG A 69 14.55 -10.67 11.69
N ARG A 70 15.69 -10.49 12.35
CA ARG A 70 17.00 -10.79 11.74
C ARG A 70 17.08 -12.18 11.06
N THR A 71 16.44 -13.18 11.67
CA THR A 71 16.47 -14.56 11.17
C THR A 71 15.61 -14.80 9.93
N ASN A 72 14.73 -13.87 9.55
CA ASN A 72 13.80 -14.03 8.43
C ASN A 72 14.00 -13.03 7.28
N ILE A 73 15.07 -12.23 7.30
CA ILE A 73 15.30 -11.16 6.32
C ILE A 73 15.19 -11.66 4.87
N LYS A 74 15.84 -12.78 4.51
CA LYS A 74 15.74 -13.37 3.16
C LYS A 74 14.30 -13.68 2.77
N SER A 75 13.55 -14.29 3.68
CA SER A 75 12.15 -14.63 3.45
C SER A 75 11.27 -13.38 3.33
N GLN A 76 11.53 -12.34 4.13
CA GLN A 76 10.80 -11.06 4.06
C GLN A 76 11.09 -10.30 2.77
N LEU A 77 12.34 -10.27 2.31
CA LEU A 77 12.69 -9.70 1.02
C LEU A 77 11.95 -10.42 -0.11
N LEU A 78 12.00 -11.76 -0.09
CA LEU A 78 11.31 -12.57 -1.08
C LEU A 78 9.81 -12.29 -1.08
N LEU A 79 9.20 -12.24 0.11
CA LEU A 79 7.79 -11.94 0.28
C LEU A 79 7.42 -10.55 -0.26
N GLY A 80 8.19 -9.53 0.07
CA GLY A 80 7.98 -8.15 -0.41
C GLY A 80 8.13 -8.03 -1.92
N PHE A 81 9.16 -8.65 -2.52
CA PHE A 81 9.31 -8.64 -3.98
C PHE A 81 8.17 -9.42 -4.67
N PHE A 82 7.71 -10.53 -4.10
CA PHE A 82 6.57 -11.27 -4.65
C PHE A 82 5.27 -10.45 -4.56
N SER A 83 4.97 -9.83 -3.42
CA SER A 83 3.75 -9.05 -3.23
C SER A 83 3.67 -7.90 -4.22
N VAL A 84 4.74 -7.10 -4.30
CA VAL A 84 4.85 -5.98 -5.23
C VAL A 84 4.83 -6.46 -6.68
N GLY A 85 5.59 -7.50 -7.03
CA GLY A 85 5.61 -8.03 -8.39
C GLY A 85 4.25 -8.51 -8.88
N ARG A 86 3.43 -9.08 -8.00
CA ARG A 86 2.05 -9.50 -8.31
C ARG A 86 1.11 -8.31 -8.49
N ALA A 87 1.29 -7.25 -7.72
CA ALA A 87 0.51 -6.02 -7.85
C ALA A 87 0.86 -5.27 -9.14
N ILE A 88 2.16 -5.12 -9.44
CA ILE A 88 2.64 -4.47 -10.67
C ILE A 88 2.10 -5.14 -11.93
N GLN A 89 2.01 -6.47 -11.97
CA GLN A 89 1.44 -7.21 -13.12
C GLN A 89 0.03 -6.77 -13.52
N LYS A 90 -0.72 -6.21 -12.57
CA LYS A 90 -2.09 -5.74 -12.78
C LYS A 90 -2.18 -4.22 -12.95
N SER A 91 -1.06 -3.52 -12.78
CA SER A 91 -0.98 -2.06 -12.89
C SER A 91 -0.49 -1.65 -14.28
N SER A 92 -0.96 -0.49 -14.75
CA SER A 92 -0.50 0.16 -15.96
C SER A 92 0.61 1.18 -15.72
N TYR A 93 1.00 1.40 -14.46
CA TYR A 93 2.00 2.39 -14.08
C TYR A 93 3.41 1.95 -14.50
N PRO A 94 4.23 2.86 -15.08
CA PRO A 94 5.55 2.53 -15.62
C PRO A 94 6.62 2.45 -14.52
N PHE A 95 6.54 1.45 -13.66
CA PHE A 95 7.57 1.20 -12.64
C PHE A 95 8.91 0.84 -13.29
N ARG A 96 9.99 1.36 -12.71
CA ARG A 96 11.38 1.09 -13.10
C ARG A 96 12.03 0.14 -12.10
N GLU A 97 11.80 0.39 -10.82
CA GLU A 97 12.43 -0.34 -9.72
C GLU A 97 11.45 -0.61 -8.59
N VAL A 98 11.75 -1.66 -7.83
CA VAL A 98 11.09 -2.02 -6.58
C VAL A 98 12.14 -1.98 -5.48
N GLN A 99 11.85 -1.31 -4.39
CA GLN A 99 12.69 -1.27 -3.20
C GLN A 99 11.93 -1.87 -2.02
N ILE A 100 12.52 -2.85 -1.36
CA ILE A 100 12.01 -3.41 -0.11
C ILE A 100 12.88 -2.90 1.03
N ILE A 101 12.25 -2.30 2.03
CA ILE A 101 12.89 -1.85 3.26
C ILE A 101 12.41 -2.75 4.39
N ILE A 102 13.33 -3.33 5.15
CA ILE A 102 13.00 -4.13 6.32
C ILE A 102 13.57 -3.46 7.56
N TYR A 103 12.70 -3.12 8.50
CA TYR A 103 13.08 -2.73 9.85
C TYR A 103 13.15 -3.97 10.74
N TYR A 104 14.23 -4.11 11.52
CA TYR A 104 14.36 -5.20 12.49
C TYR A 104 15.13 -4.77 13.73
N GLU A 105 14.70 -5.28 14.89
CA GLU A 105 15.32 -4.98 16.17
C GLU A 105 16.28 -6.09 16.63
N ILE A 106 17.46 -5.67 17.10
CA ILE A 106 18.41 -6.54 17.80
C ILE A 106 18.81 -5.89 19.13
N LYS A 107 19.06 -4.56 19.13
CA LYS A 107 19.35 -3.68 20.29
C LYS A 107 19.05 -2.20 19.98
N GLU A 108 19.18 -1.82 18.71
CA GLU A 108 18.74 -0.55 18.10
C GLU A 108 18.01 -0.90 16.80
N SER A 109 17.11 -0.03 16.33
CA SER A 109 16.37 -0.22 15.08
C SER A 109 17.35 -0.23 13.90
N GLN A 110 17.46 -1.37 13.22
CA GLN A 110 18.26 -1.49 12.00
C GLN A 110 17.34 -1.53 10.79
N GLN A 111 17.85 -1.00 9.68
CA GLN A 111 17.16 -0.96 8.40
C GLN A 111 18.01 -1.65 7.34
N LEU A 112 17.38 -2.51 6.56
CA LEU A 112 17.95 -3.05 5.31
C LEU A 112 17.09 -2.57 4.14
N ALA A 113 17.71 -1.95 3.15
CA ALA A 113 17.05 -1.58 1.89
C ALA A 113 17.66 -2.39 0.75
N VAL A 114 16.82 -3.08 -0.03
CA VAL A 114 17.23 -3.83 -1.21
C VAL A 114 16.38 -3.39 -2.40
N THR A 115 17.04 -3.04 -3.50
CA THR A 115 16.39 -2.59 -4.73
C THR A 115 16.58 -3.61 -5.85
N ALA A 116 15.54 -3.83 -6.64
CA ALA A 116 15.57 -4.67 -7.83
C ALA A 116 14.85 -3.98 -9.01
N GLY A 117 15.36 -4.16 -10.22
CA GLY A 117 14.69 -3.69 -11.44
C GLY A 117 13.36 -4.43 -11.65
N VAL A 118 12.34 -3.72 -12.15
CA VAL A 118 10.98 -4.25 -12.31
C VAL A 118 10.93 -5.54 -13.14
N GLU A 119 11.76 -5.65 -14.17
CA GLU A 119 11.79 -6.83 -15.04
C GLU A 119 12.16 -8.11 -14.26
N LYS A 120 13.12 -8.02 -13.33
CA LYS A 120 13.54 -9.14 -12.49
C LYS A 120 12.45 -9.53 -11.51
N VAL A 121 11.81 -8.53 -10.90
CA VAL A 121 10.70 -8.73 -9.95
C VAL A 121 9.49 -9.35 -10.65
N LEU A 122 9.19 -8.93 -11.88
CA LEU A 122 8.13 -9.53 -12.69
C LEU A 122 8.45 -10.99 -13.04
N LYS A 123 9.69 -11.30 -13.44
CA LYS A 123 10.10 -12.69 -13.71
C LYS A 123 9.96 -13.57 -12.46
N LEU A 124 10.36 -13.06 -11.29
CA LEU A 124 10.17 -13.74 -10.00
C LEU A 124 8.68 -14.02 -9.75
N ALA A 125 7.84 -12.98 -9.80
CA ALA A 125 6.40 -13.09 -9.52
C ALA A 125 5.62 -13.94 -10.54
N GLN A 126 6.15 -14.15 -11.75
CA GLN A 126 5.61 -15.03 -12.78
C GLN A 126 6.12 -16.48 -12.67
N GLY A 127 7.03 -16.77 -11.72
CA GLY A 127 7.68 -18.08 -11.61
C GLY A 127 8.69 -18.37 -12.73
N ARG A 128 9.10 -17.34 -13.49
CA ARG A 128 10.11 -17.43 -14.56
C ARG A 128 11.54 -17.30 -14.04
N LEU A 129 11.70 -16.90 -12.78
CA LEU A 129 12.98 -16.77 -12.08
C LEU A 129 12.82 -17.35 -10.68
N GLY A 130 13.69 -18.31 -10.32
CA GLY A 130 13.68 -18.92 -8.98
C GLY A 130 14.24 -17.98 -7.92
N SER A 131 13.88 -18.19 -6.65
CA SER A 131 14.28 -17.31 -5.53
C SER A 131 15.80 -17.14 -5.40
N GLU A 132 16.58 -18.23 -5.50
CA GLU A 132 18.04 -18.16 -5.42
C GLU A 132 18.66 -17.41 -6.60
N GLN A 133 18.16 -17.68 -7.81
CA GLN A 133 18.61 -16.98 -9.03
C GLN A 133 18.29 -15.48 -8.95
N PHE A 134 17.09 -15.13 -8.45
CA PHE A 134 16.70 -13.75 -8.22
C PHE A 134 17.65 -13.03 -7.27
N PHE A 135 17.96 -13.64 -6.11
CA PHE A 135 18.89 -13.05 -5.15
C PHE A 135 20.30 -12.87 -5.74
N ASN A 136 20.79 -13.86 -6.49
CA ASN A 136 22.07 -13.75 -7.19
C ASN A 136 22.06 -12.60 -8.21
N GLU A 137 20.97 -12.43 -8.96
CA GLU A 137 20.84 -11.36 -9.95
C GLU A 137 20.77 -9.95 -9.35
N ILE A 138 20.34 -9.82 -8.10
CA ILE A 138 20.28 -8.52 -7.38
C ILE A 138 21.45 -8.31 -6.41
N GLY A 139 22.37 -9.29 -6.31
CA GLY A 139 23.58 -9.20 -5.51
C GLY A 139 23.36 -9.37 -3.99
N TYR A 140 22.46 -10.28 -3.58
CA TYR A 140 22.06 -10.50 -2.18
C TYR A 140 22.26 -11.95 -1.67
#